data_AF-A0A926VTC2-F1
#
_entry.id   AF-A0A926VTC2-F1
#
_cell.length_a   1.000
_cell.length_b   1.000
_cell.length_c   1.000
_cell.angle_alpha   90.00
_cell.angle_beta   90.00
_cell.angle_gamma   90.00
#
_symmetry.space_group_name_H-M   'P 1'
#
loop_
_entity.id
_entity.type
_entity.pdbx_description
1 polymer ?
#
loop_
_entity_poly.entity_id
_entity_poly.type
_entity_poly.pdbx_seq_one_letter_code
_entity_poly.pdbx_strand_id
1 'polypeptide(L)'
;MCVAFIPYPTELIGEYGTSLPVVVFYGLTLALTGFAYNALWFYVVRRYITSEKIIHQETVQKATIWTLSYPISYLVAAGLAFISINLSIVLYILIPLFYLLPGIIDKQLMEQV
;
A
#
# COMPACT_ATOMS: atom_id res chain seq x y z
N MET A 1 -9.70 -10.34 4.79
CA MET A 1 -9.58 -11.40 3.77
C MET A 1 -8.34 -11.23 2.91
N CYS A 2 -8.11 -10.09 2.24
CA CYS A 2 -6.93 -9.89 1.39
C CYS A 2 -5.59 -10.11 2.11
N VAL A 3 -5.45 -9.62 3.35
CA VAL A 3 -4.23 -9.82 4.16
C VAL A 3 -3.96 -11.30 4.46
N ALA A 4 -5.00 -12.07 4.75
CA ALA A 4 -4.88 -13.51 5.01
C ALA A 4 -4.53 -14.31 3.75
N PHE A 5 -4.73 -13.73 2.56
CA PHE A 5 -4.37 -14.34 1.29
C PHE A 5 -2.91 -14.09 0.90
N ILE A 6 -2.22 -13.10 1.50
CA ILE A 6 -0.81 -12.74 1.18
C ILE A 6 0.17 -13.92 1.25
N PRO A 7 0.09 -14.87 2.21
CA PRO A 7 1.04 -15.98 2.28
C PRO A 7 1.09 -16.85 1.01
N TYR A 8 -0.04 -17.01 0.31
CA TYR A 8 -0.13 -17.84 -0.89
C TYR A 8 0.72 -17.31 -2.07
N PRO A 9 0.54 -16.06 -2.55
CA PRO A 9 1.41 -15.52 -3.59
C PRO A 9 2.85 -15.28 -3.10
N THR A 10 3.09 -15.13 -1.79
CA THR A 10 4.46 -15.11 -1.24
C THR A 10 5.16 -16.45 -1.44
N GLU A 11 4.48 -17.57 -1.18
CA GLU A 11 5.00 -18.91 -1.44
C GLU A 11 5.29 -19.11 -2.94
N LEU A 12 4.37 -18.67 -3.82
CA LEU A 12 4.57 -18.73 -5.27
C LEU A 12 5.80 -17.93 -5.72
N ILE A 13 6.06 -16.75 -5.16
CA ILE A 13 7.31 -16.01 -5.45
C ILE A 13 8.54 -16.78 -4.96
N GLY A 14 8.46 -17.44 -3.81
CA GLY A 14 9.57 -18.22 -3.27
C GLY A 14 9.99 -19.38 -4.19
N GLU A 15 9.01 -20.02 -4.84
CA GLU A 15 9.25 -21.18 -5.71
C GLU A 15 9.45 -20.77 -7.19
N TYR A 16 8.72 -19.76 -7.66
CA TYR A 16 8.64 -19.35 -9.07
C TYR A 16 9.01 -17.87 -9.29
N GLY A 17 9.88 -17.30 -8.47
CA GLY A 17 10.23 -15.86 -8.50
C GLY A 17 10.85 -15.36 -9.81
N THR A 18 11.24 -16.24 -10.73
CA THR A 18 11.70 -15.89 -12.10
C THR A 18 10.57 -15.88 -13.13
N SER A 19 9.35 -16.22 -12.74
CA SER A 19 8.18 -16.26 -13.61
C SER A 19 7.42 -14.94 -13.58
N LEU A 20 7.35 -14.26 -14.71
CA LEU A 20 6.59 -13.03 -14.90
C LEU A 20 5.15 -13.09 -14.32
N PRO A 21 4.31 -14.10 -14.64
CA PRO A 21 2.93 -14.13 -14.16
C PRO A 21 2.83 -14.19 -12.63
N VAL A 22 3.79 -14.85 -11.97
CA VAL A 22 3.83 -14.99 -10.51
C VAL A 22 4.17 -13.66 -9.84
N VAL A 23 5.16 -12.95 -10.37
CA VAL A 23 5.63 -11.65 -9.86
C VAL A 23 4.55 -10.58 -10.05
N VAL A 24 3.86 -10.59 -11.19
CA VAL A 24 2.70 -9.71 -11.44
C VAL A 24 1.54 -10.05 -10.52
N PHE A 25 1.22 -11.34 -10.34
CA PHE A 25 0.13 -11.79 -9.47
C PHE A 25 0.33 -11.37 -8.01
N TYR A 26 1.57 -11.45 -7.52
CA TYR A 26 1.93 -10.97 -6.20
C TYR A 26 1.72 -9.45 -6.05
N GLY A 27 2.22 -8.65 -6.99
CA GLY A 27 2.02 -7.19 -6.98
C GLY A 27 0.55 -6.78 -7.04
N LEU A 28 -0.25 -7.49 -7.85
CA LEU A 28 -1.70 -7.28 -7.91
C LEU A 28 -2.38 -7.61 -6.58
N THR A 29 -1.95 -8.66 -5.88
CA THR A 29 -2.51 -9.02 -4.56
C THR A 29 -2.20 -7.93 -3.53
N LEU A 30 -0.98 -7.39 -3.54
CA LEU A 30 -0.59 -6.28 -2.67
C LEU A 30 -1.37 -5.00 -3.00
N ALA A 31 -1.51 -4.67 -4.29
CA ALA A 31 -2.32 -3.55 -4.75
C ALA A 31 -3.79 -3.68 -4.32
N LEU A 32 -4.41 -4.86 -4.51
CA LEU A 32 -5.79 -5.14 -4.09
C LEU A 32 -5.96 -4.98 -2.58
N THR A 33 -4.98 -5.42 -1.80
CA THR A 33 -5.00 -5.23 -0.34
C THR A 33 -4.95 -3.74 0.02
N GLY A 34 -4.11 -2.96 -0.66
CA GLY A 34 -4.05 -1.50 -0.52
C GLY A 34 -5.34 -0.79 -0.95
N PHE A 35 -6.00 -1.24 -2.02
CA PHE A 35 -7.30 -0.71 -2.43
C PHE A 35 -8.41 -1.03 -1.43
N ALA A 36 -8.43 -2.25 -0.88
CA ALA A 36 -9.38 -2.62 0.16
C ALA A 36 -9.20 -1.76 1.42
N TYR A 37 -7.95 -1.48 1.81
CA TYR A 37 -7.64 -0.56 2.90
C TYR A 37 -8.10 0.87 2.60
N ASN A 38 -7.84 1.38 1.38
CA ASN A 38 -8.33 2.70 0.95
C ASN A 38 -9.87 2.79 0.98
N ALA A 39 -10.57 1.75 0.52
CA ALA A 39 -12.02 1.70 0.56
C ALA A 39 -12.55 1.74 2.00
N LEU A 40 -11.92 1.02 2.92
CA LEU A 40 -12.24 1.06 4.34
C LEU A 40 -11.99 2.46 4.92
N TRP A 41 -10.83 3.06 4.62
CA TRP A 41 -10.49 4.42 5.05
C TRP A 41 -11.54 5.43 4.58
N PHE A 42 -11.89 5.40 3.28
CA PHE A 42 -12.91 6.28 2.72
C PHE A 42 -14.28 6.09 3.38
N TYR A 43 -14.67 4.84 3.65
CA TYR A 43 -15.90 4.54 4.37
C TYR A 43 -15.90 5.14 5.79
N VAL A 44 -14.82 4.95 6.55
CA VAL A 44 -14.69 5.47 7.91
C VAL A 44 -14.70 7.01 7.91
N VAL A 45 -13.93 7.63 7.03
CA VAL A 45 -13.88 9.08 6.87
C VAL A 45 -15.25 9.67 6.57
N ARG A 46 -15.96 9.09 5.59
CA ARG A 46 -17.26 9.61 5.15
C ARG A 46 -18.34 9.40 6.20
N ARG A 47 -18.32 8.26 6.89
CA ARG A 47 -19.38 7.87 7.84
C ARG A 47 -19.19 8.47 9.22
N TYR A 48 -17.97 8.49 9.75
CA TYR A 48 -17.70 8.87 11.15
C TYR A 48 -17.04 10.24 11.24
N ILE A 49 -15.92 10.46 10.55
CA ILE A 49 -15.13 11.70 10.70
C ILE A 49 -15.88 12.93 10.16
N THR A 50 -16.52 12.79 9.01
CA THR A 50 -17.28 13.90 8.39
C THR A 50 -18.59 14.16 9.11
N SER A 51 -19.24 13.12 9.62
CA SER A 51 -20.54 13.24 10.28
C SER A 51 -20.43 13.82 11.69
N GLU A 52 -19.32 13.56 12.40
CA GLU A 52 -19.09 14.08 13.75
C GLU A 52 -18.27 15.38 13.78
N LYS A 53 -17.87 15.94 12.62
CA LYS A 53 -17.04 17.17 12.50
C LYS A 53 -15.77 17.18 13.37
N ILE A 54 -15.21 16.01 13.67
CA ILE A 54 -14.09 15.88 14.61
C ILE A 54 -12.79 16.47 14.04
N ILE A 55 -12.62 16.45 12.70
CA ILE A 55 -11.36 16.82 12.04
C ILE A 55 -11.61 17.71 10.82
N HIS A 56 -10.74 18.70 10.59
CA HIS A 56 -10.74 19.56 9.40
C HIS A 56 -10.60 18.73 8.10
N GLN A 57 -11.41 19.04 7.08
CA GLN A 57 -11.46 18.28 5.82
C GLN A 57 -10.11 18.24 5.06
N GLU A 58 -9.24 19.22 5.26
CA GLU A 58 -7.92 19.26 4.60
C GLU A 58 -6.99 18.12 5.06
N THR A 59 -7.02 17.77 6.35
CA THR A 59 -6.21 16.66 6.90
C THR A 59 -6.69 15.32 6.36
N VAL A 60 -8.00 15.19 6.16
CA VAL A 60 -8.64 13.99 5.59
C VAL A 60 -8.24 13.79 4.12
N GLN A 61 -8.21 14.85 3.32
CA GLN A 61 -7.78 14.77 1.92
C GLN A 61 -6.31 14.39 1.81
N LYS A 62 -5.44 15.00 2.64
CA LYS A 62 -4.00 14.65 2.68
C LYS A 62 -3.78 13.19 3.05
N ALA A 63 -4.47 12.69 4.09
CA ALA A 63 -4.39 11.28 4.49
C ALA A 63 -4.90 10.32 3.40
N THR A 64 -5.95 10.71 2.68
CA THR A 64 -6.51 9.90 1.57
C THR A 64 -5.51 9.80 0.41
N ILE A 65 -4.89 10.92 0.01
CA ILE A 65 -3.86 10.92 -1.05
C ILE A 65 -2.66 10.06 -0.65
N TRP A 66 -2.21 10.18 0.61
CA TRP A 66 -1.09 9.39 1.12
C TRP A 66 -1.38 7.89 1.17
N THR A 67 -2.61 7.53 1.54
CA THR A 67 -3.06 6.13 1.59
C THR A 67 -3.18 5.53 0.19
N LEU A 68 -3.50 6.34 -0.82
CA LEU A 68 -3.60 5.91 -2.22
C LEU A 68 -2.24 5.74 -2.90
N SER A 69 -1.20 6.44 -2.45
CA SER A 69 0.17 6.24 -2.95
C SER A 69 0.66 4.80 -2.77
N TYR A 70 0.21 4.10 -1.71
CA TYR A 70 0.59 2.73 -1.43
C TYR A 70 0.13 1.73 -2.53
N PRO A 71 -1.16 1.54 -2.83
CA PRO A 71 -1.59 0.63 -3.88
C PRO A 71 -1.08 1.01 -5.28
N ILE A 72 -0.93 2.31 -5.57
CA ILE A 72 -0.38 2.77 -6.86
C ILE A 72 1.08 2.34 -7.00
N SER A 73 1.89 2.44 -5.95
CA SER A 73 3.29 2.02 -5.99
C SER A 73 3.44 0.52 -6.29
N TYR A 74 2.56 -0.34 -5.76
CA TYR A 74 2.56 -1.78 -6.08
C TYR A 74 2.10 -2.07 -7.51
N LEU A 75 1.12 -1.31 -8.04
CA LEU A 75 0.73 -1.43 -9.45
C LEU A 75 1.87 -1.06 -10.39
N VAL A 76 2.61 0.02 -10.07
CA VAL A 76 3.79 0.42 -10.84
C VAL A 76 4.87 -0.66 -10.76
N ALA A 77 5.15 -1.19 -9.57
CA ALA A 77 6.10 -2.28 -9.40
C ALA A 77 5.70 -3.55 -10.18
N ALA A 78 4.41 -3.89 -10.23
CA ALA A 78 3.89 -4.98 -11.06
C ALA A 78 4.06 -4.70 -12.56
N GLY A 79 3.83 -3.47 -13.00
CA GLY A 79 4.10 -3.04 -14.38
C GLY A 79 5.58 -3.11 -14.76
N LEU A 80 6.48 -2.83 -13.81
CA LEU A 80 7.93 -2.95 -14.03
C LEU A 80 8.40 -4.40 -14.19
N ALA A 81 7.62 -5.39 -13.71
CA ALA A 81 7.94 -6.80 -13.89
C ALA A 81 8.05 -7.19 -15.37
N PHE A 82 7.30 -6.52 -16.26
CA PHE A 82 7.37 -6.74 -17.71
C PHE A 82 8.71 -6.30 -18.34
N ILE A 83 9.45 -5.40 -17.68
CA ILE A 83 10.76 -4.94 -18.13
C ILE A 83 11.85 -5.79 -17.45
N SER A 84 11.75 -5.95 -16.13
CA SER A 84 12.67 -6.76 -15.35
C SER A 84 12.00 -7.27 -14.08
N ILE A 85 11.93 -8.60 -13.98
CA ILE A 85 11.39 -9.31 -12.83
C ILE A 85 12.16 -8.95 -11.55
N ASN A 86 13.49 -8.89 -11.63
CA ASN A 86 14.34 -8.55 -10.49
C ASN A 86 14.07 -7.14 -9.96
N LEU A 87 13.85 -6.16 -10.85
CA LEU A 87 13.51 -4.79 -10.43
C LEU A 87 12.18 -4.76 -9.67
N SER A 88 11.18 -5.51 -10.15
CA SER A 88 9.86 -5.60 -9.50
C SER A 88 9.97 -6.18 -8.08
N ILE A 89 10.72 -7.27 -7.91
CA ILE A 89 10.95 -7.91 -6.60
C ILE A 89 11.66 -6.95 -5.64
N VAL A 90 12.71 -6.26 -6.12
CA VAL A 90 13.42 -5.25 -5.30
C VAL A 90 12.48 -4.13 -4.88
N LEU A 91 11.59 -3.66 -5.76
CA LEU A 91 10.59 -2.65 -5.42
C LEU A 91 9.57 -3.16 -4.40
N TYR A 92 9.12 -4.41 -4.49
CA TYR A 92 8.22 -4.98 -3.49
C TYR A 92 8.83 -5.05 -2.08
N ILE A 93 10.16 -5.08 -1.96
CA ILE A 93 10.87 -5.00 -0.68
C ILE A 93 11.08 -3.53 -0.27
N LEU A 94 11.48 -2.68 -1.21
CA LEU A 94 11.76 -1.26 -0.94
C LEU A 94 10.52 -0.45 -0.57
N ILE A 95 9.37 -0.67 -1.20
CA ILE A 95 8.13 0.05 -0.91
C ILE A 95 7.73 -0.06 0.58
N PRO A 96 7.57 -1.27 1.16
CA PRO A 96 7.22 -1.38 2.56
C PRO A 96 8.34 -0.89 3.48
N LEU A 97 9.62 -1.06 3.12
CA LEU A 97 10.74 -0.47 3.88
C LEU A 97 10.67 1.06 3.93
N PHE A 98 10.39 1.71 2.79
CA PHE A 98 10.26 3.16 2.70
C PHE A 98 9.07 3.68 3.51
N TYR A 99 7.97 2.93 3.55
CA TYR A 99 6.79 3.25 4.36
C TYR A 99 6.95 2.90 5.84
N LEU A 100 7.81 1.93 6.20
CA LEU A 100 8.15 1.56 7.58
C LEU A 100 9.12 2.55 8.24
N LEU A 101 9.92 3.27 7.45
CA LEU A 101 10.72 4.36 7.96
C LEU A 101 9.77 5.38 8.61
N PRO A 102 10.03 5.83 9.86
CA PRO A 102 9.17 6.77 10.56
C PRO A 102 8.99 8.00 9.68
N GLY A 103 7.79 8.08 9.08
CA GLY A 103 7.41 9.17 8.21
C GLY A 103 7.52 10.46 9.01
N ILE A 104 7.94 11.52 8.33
CA ILE A 104 8.11 12.89 8.86
C ILE A 104 6.88 13.37 9.67
N ILE A 105 5.74 12.71 9.54
CA ILE A 105 4.50 12.89 10.30
C ILE A 105 4.66 12.57 11.80
N ASP A 106 5.43 11.55 12.20
CA ASP A 106 5.69 11.24 13.62
C ASP A 106 6.52 12.35 14.29
N LYS A 107 7.41 12.99 13.52
CA LYS A 107 8.15 14.16 14.02
C LYS A 107 7.24 15.35 14.31
N GLN A 108 6.19 15.56 13.49
CA GLN A 108 5.24 16.67 13.71
C GLN A 108 4.31 16.43 14.91
N LEU A 109 4.03 15.17 15.27
CA LEU A 109 3.25 14.84 16.46
C LEU A 109 4.09 14.92 17.75
N MET A 110 5.38 14.59 17.68
CA MET A 110 6.31 14.73 18.82
C MET A 110 6.70 16.19 19.12
N GLU A 111 6.58 17.12 18.17
CA GLU A 111 6.81 18.55 18.42
C GLU A 111 5.62 19.27 19.08
N GLN A 112 4.47 18.61 19.25
CA GLN A 112 3.27 19.18 19.90
C GLN A 112 3.02 18.67 21.33
N VAL A 113 3.93 17.87 21.90
CA VAL A 113 3.90 17.40 23.30
C VAL A 113 5.03 18.06 24.08
#